data_AF-A0A655JRV5-F1
#
_entry.id   AF-A0A655JRV5-F1
#
_cell.length_a   1.000
_cell.length_b   1.000
_cell.length_c   1.000
_cell.angle_alpha   90.00
_cell.angle_beta   90.00
_cell.angle_gamma   90.00
#
_symmetry.space_group_name_H-M   'P 1'
#
loop_
_entity.id
_entity.type
_entity.pdbx_description
1 polymer ?
#
loop_
_entity_poly.entity_id
_entity_poly.type
_entity_poly.pdbx_seq_one_letter_code
_entity_poly.pdbx_strand_id
1 'polypeptide(L)' 'MDCGAAENQFRKRVPDFFRIPYDPHLATGLAVDFSSLKRRTRNAVLDLAGGLAQHYPASRVRPRGEDSWKTWIETMRQVG' A
#
# COMPACT_ATOMS: atom_id res chain seq x y z
N MET A 1 -28.45 -7.33 -2.75
CA MET A 1 -27.54 -7.28 -3.92
C MET A 1 -26.73 -8.56 -3.90
N ASP A 2 -26.63 -9.29 -5.02
CA ASP A 2 -25.79 -10.49 -5.09
C ASP A 2 -24.32 -10.08 -5.24
N CYS A 3 -23.46 -10.56 -4.33
CA CYS A 3 -22.02 -10.29 -4.36
C CYS A 3 -21.38 -10.76 -5.69
N GLY A 4 -21.90 -11.84 -6.30
CA GLY A 4 -21.42 -12.32 -7.59
C GLY A 4 -21.73 -11.34 -8.72
N ALA A 5 -22.96 -10.83 -8.77
CA ALA A 5 -23.35 -9.80 -9.74
C ALA A 5 -22.53 -8.50 -9.57
N ALA A 6 -22.27 -8.07 -8.33
CA ALA A 6 -21.45 -6.89 -8.05
C ALA A 6 -19.99 -7.08 -8.51
N GLU A 7 -19.39 -8.23 -8.19
CA GLU A 7 -18.03 -8.59 -8.60
C GLU A 7 -17.90 -8.63 -10.14
N ASN A 8 -18.89 -9.19 -10.85
CA ASN A 8 -18.89 -9.22 -12.31
C ASN A 8 -18.92 -7.82 -12.94
N GLN A 9 -19.68 -6.87 -12.38
CA GLN A 9 -19.69 -5.50 -12.89
C GLN A 9 -18.38 -4.77 -12.57
N PHE A 10 -17.80 -5.04 -11.41
CA PHE A 10 -16.50 -4.48 -11.02
C PHE A 10 -15.38 -4.92 -11.98
N ARG A 11 -15.30 -6.22 -12.27
CA ARG A 11 -14.27 -6.82 -13.15
C ARG A 11 -14.25 -6.26 -14.57
N LYS A 12 -15.38 -5.79 -15.08
CA LYS A 12 -15.45 -5.17 -16.41
C LYS A 12 -14.67 -3.85 -16.51
N ARG A 13 -14.46 -3.18 -15.37
CA ARG A 13 -13.84 -1.85 -15.30
C ARG A 13 -12.47 -1.88 -14.63
N VAL A 14 -12.23 -2.88 -13.79
CA VAL A 14 -11.02 -3.00 -12.98
C VAL A 14 -10.35 -4.33 -13.31
N PRO A 15 -9.31 -4.32 -14.18
CA PRO A 15 -8.66 -5.54 -14.64
C PRO A 15 -7.87 -6.24 -13.52
N ASP A 16 -7.20 -5.46 -12.66
CA ASP A 16 -6.44 -5.97 -11.52
C ASP A 16 -7.23 -5.77 -10.22
N PHE A 17 -7.68 -6.85 -9.61
CA PHE A 17 -8.44 -6.81 -8.36
C PHE A 17 -8.04 -7.93 -7.41
N PHE A 18 -8.17 -7.66 -6.11
CA PHE A 18 -7.87 -8.61 -5.04
C PHE A 18 -9.15 -8.97 -4.30
N ARG A 19 -9.49 -10.26 -4.26
CA ARG A 19 -10.67 -10.73 -3.54
C ARG A 19 -10.31 -11.04 -2.09
N ILE A 20 -10.80 -10.22 -1.17
CA ILE A 20 -10.68 -10.48 0.26
C ILE A 20 -11.87 -11.32 0.72
N PRO A 21 -11.65 -12.52 1.30
CA PRO A 21 -12.76 -13.34 1.80
C PRO A 21 -13.39 -12.69 3.03
N TYR A 22 -14.65 -13.04 3.30
CA TYR A 22 -15.27 -12.65 4.55
C TYR A 22 -14.48 -13.21 5.75
N ASP A 23 -14.22 -12.34 6.70
CA ASP A 23 -13.55 -12.65 7.95
C ASP A 23 -14.26 -11.90 9.09
N PRO A 24 -14.75 -12.59 10.14
CA PRO A 24 -15.35 -11.93 11.30
C PRO A 24 -14.43 -10.88 11.94
N HIS A 25 -13.10 -11.09 11.88
CA HIS A 25 -12.12 -10.17 12.44
C HIS A 25 -12.00 -8.85 11.63
N LEU A 26 -12.54 -8.79 10.41
CA LEU A 26 -12.68 -7.55 9.63
C LEU A 26 -14.00 -6.81 9.90
N ALA A 27 -15.00 -7.49 10.49
CA ALA A 27 -16.35 -6.96 10.63
C ALA A 27 -16.48 -5.90 11.75
N THR A 28 -15.47 -5.77 12.62
CA THR A 28 -15.51 -4.90 13.79
C THR A 28 -15.35 -3.41 13.44
N GLY A 29 -14.85 -3.08 12.25
CA GLY A 29 -14.61 -1.70 11.82
C GLY A 29 -13.52 -0.96 12.61
N LEU A 30 -12.77 -1.67 13.45
CA LEU A 30 -11.65 -1.14 14.24
C LEU A 30 -10.31 -1.46 13.56
N ALA A 31 -9.21 -1.06 14.21
CA ALA A 31 -7.88 -1.50 13.81
C ALA A 31 -7.83 -3.03 13.69
N VAL A 32 -7.44 -3.50 12.51
CA VAL A 32 -7.36 -4.93 12.21
C VAL A 32 -6.05 -5.48 12.78
N ASP A 33 -6.15 -6.39 13.74
CA ASP A 33 -5.02 -7.22 14.12
C ASP A 33 -4.77 -8.26 13.02
N PHE A 34 -3.67 -8.10 12.29
CA PHE A 34 -3.30 -9.02 11.21
C PHE A 34 -3.15 -10.46 11.72
N SER A 35 -2.69 -10.65 12.95
CA SER A 35 -2.47 -11.98 13.51
C SER A 35 -3.78 -12.72 13.81
N SER A 36 -4.86 -11.98 14.11
CA SER A 36 -6.18 -12.55 14.40
C SER A 36 -6.94 -12.98 13.16
N LEU A 37 -6.58 -12.47 11.97
CA LEU A 37 -7.22 -12.84 10.71
C LEU A 37 -7.08 -14.34 10.42
N LYS A 38 -8.08 -14.93 9.75
CA LYS A 38 -7.97 -16.30 9.24
C LYS A 38 -6.84 -16.36 8.19
N ARG A 39 -6.18 -17.52 8.10
CA ARG A 39 -5.04 -17.73 7.18
C ARG A 39 -5.35 -17.32 5.73
N ARG A 40 -6.54 -17.66 5.22
CA ARG A 40 -6.96 -17.29 3.84
C ARG A 40 -7.04 -15.78 3.65
N THR A 41 -7.56 -15.06 4.65
CA THR A 41 -7.67 -13.60 4.64
C THR A 41 -6.29 -12.96 4.71
N ARG A 42 -5.40 -13.47 5.57
CA ARG A 42 -4.00 -13.01 5.66
C ARG A 42 -3.29 -13.12 4.32
N ASN A 43 -3.40 -14.26 3.65
CA ASN A 43 -2.79 -14.45 2.33
C ASN A 43 -3.34 -13.43 1.32
N ALA A 44 -4.66 -13.24 1.27
CA ALA A 44 -5.28 -12.27 0.35
C ALA A 44 -4.84 -10.82 0.64
N VAL A 45 -4.64 -10.46 1.92
CA VAL A 45 -4.11 -9.15 2.32
C VAL A 45 -2.64 -9.00 1.90
N LEU A 46 -1.84 -10.05 2.01
CA LEU A 46 -0.44 -10.05 1.55
C LEU A 46 -0.36 -9.94 0.02
N ASP A 47 -1.23 -10.63 -0.72
CA ASP A 47 -1.32 -10.51 -2.18
C ASP A 47 -1.65 -9.07 -2.58
N LEU A 48 -2.61 -8.45 -1.90
CA LEU A 48 -2.95 -7.03 -2.08
C LEU A 48 -1.75 -6.11 -1.79
N ALA A 49 -1.04 -6.33 -0.67
CA ALA A 49 0.13 -5.53 -0.31
C ALA A 49 1.28 -5.69 -1.32
N GLY A 50 1.49 -6.91 -1.82
CA GLY A 50 2.47 -7.20 -2.86
C GLY A 50 2.12 -6.52 -4.19
N GLY A 51 0.86 -6.57 -4.60
CA GLY A 51 0.37 -5.85 -5.77
C GLY A 51 0.57 -4.34 -5.64
N LEU A 52 0.20 -3.77 -4.49
CA LEU A 52 0.43 -2.35 -4.21
C LEU A 52 1.93 -2.02 -4.32
N ALA A 53 2.80 -2.80 -3.68
CA ALA A 53 4.25 -2.56 -3.69
C ALA A 53 4.86 -2.58 -5.10
N GLN A 54 4.27 -3.28 -6.07
CA GLN A 54 4.73 -3.26 -7.47
C GLN A 54 4.46 -1.92 -8.17
N HIS A 55 3.41 -1.20 -7.76
CA HIS A 55 3.02 0.07 -8.37
C HIS A 55 3.61 1.31 -7.68
N TYR A 56 4.10 1.16 -6.46
CA TYR A 56 4.80 2.23 -5.75
C TYR A 56 6.29 1.98 -5.80
N PRO A 57 7.11 2.92 -6.32
CA PRO A 57 8.55 2.78 -6.20
C PRO A 57 8.88 2.63 -4.72
N ALA A 58 9.71 1.64 -4.36
CA ALA A 58 10.25 1.52 -3.01
C ALA A 58 10.76 2.91 -2.63
N SER A 59 10.14 3.51 -1.61
CA SER A 59 10.44 4.88 -1.21
C SER A 59 11.95 4.97 -1.15
N ARG A 60 12.54 5.74 -2.07
CA ARG A 60 13.89 6.21 -1.89
C ARG A 60 13.72 7.15 -0.72
N VAL A 61 13.84 6.64 0.50
CA VAL A 61 14.20 7.45 1.65
C VAL A 61 15.46 8.12 1.18
N ARG A 62 15.31 9.31 0.61
CA ARG A 62 16.43 10.13 0.21
C ARG A 62 17.16 10.28 1.54
N PRO A 63 18.39 9.76 1.69
CA PRO A 63 19.14 10.08 2.88
C PRO A 63 19.07 11.60 2.94
N ARG A 64 18.55 12.15 4.05
CA ARG A 64 18.70 13.57 4.34
C ARG A 64 20.20 13.73 4.60
N GLY A 65 20.95 13.68 3.52
CA GLY A 65 22.38 13.59 3.50
C GLY A 65 22.90 14.93 3.94
N GLU A 66 23.86 14.87 4.84
CA GLU A 66 24.84 15.90 5.17
C GLU A 66 25.26 16.76 3.95
N ASP A 67 25.26 16.15 2.76
CA ASP A 67 25.53 16.76 1.46
C ASP A 67 24.58 17.91 1.09
N SER A 68 23.32 17.87 1.55
CA SER A 68 22.35 18.95 1.29
C SER A 68 22.75 20.25 1.96
N TRP A 69 23.37 20.19 3.15
CA TRP A 69 23.81 21.39 3.86
C TRP A 69 25.16 21.88 3.37
N LYS A 70 26.09 20.97 3.02
CA LYS A 70 27.34 21.35 2.34
C LYS A 70 27.08 22.06 1.01
N THR A 71 26.13 21.54 0.22
CA THR A 71 25.73 22.18 -1.05
C THR A 71 25.16 23.58 -0.83
N TRP A 72 24.30 23.75 0.19
CA TRP A 72 23.72 25.06 0.52
C TRP A 72 24.75 26.07 1.05
N ILE A 73 25.72 25.60 1.85
CA ILE A 73 26.85 26.43 2.32
C ILE A 73 27.74 26.87 1.15
N GLU A 74 28.02 25.97 0.20
CA GLU A 74 28.79 26.29 -1.01
C GLU A 74 28.08 27.34 -1.87
N THR A 75 26.76 27.18 -2.06
CA THR A 75 25.94 28.15 -2.81
C THR A 75 25.95 29.53 -2.15
N MET A 76 25.85 29.61 -0.82
CA MET A 76 25.91 30.88 -0.08
C MET A 76 27.27 31.58 -0.22
N ARG A 77 28.37 30.81 -0.35
CA ARG A 77 29.72 31.34 -0.53
C ARG A 77 29.93 31.99 -1.90
N GLN A 78 29.27 31.49 -2.95
CA GLN A 78 29.44 31.99 -4.33
C GLN A 78 28.61 33.25 -4.65
N VAL A 79 27.67 33.62 -3.78
CA VAL A 79 26.74 34.74 -3.99
C VAL A 79 27.18 36.00 -3.20
N GLY A 80 28.27 35.93 -2.45
CA GLY A 80 28.92 37.07 -1.77
C GLY A 80 30.24 37.44 -2.44
#